data_AF-S4P8L8-F1
#
_entry.id   AF-S4P8L8-F1
#
_cell.length_a   1.000
_cell.length_b   1.000
_cell.length_c   1.000
_cell.angle_alpha   90.00
_cell.angle_beta   90.00
_cell.angle_gamma   90.00
#
_symmetry.space_group_name_H-M   'P 1'
#
loop_
_entity.id
_entity.type
_entity.pdbx_description
1 polymer ?
#
loop_
_entity_poly.entity_id
_entity_poly.type
_entity_poly.pdbx_seq_one_letter_code
_entity_poly.pdbx_strand_id
1 'polypeptide(L)'
;MGRVLYFHHYFPALVFSSMLTGIITVYLLQSIKSFLSPELGRTVYQSAIGLVITTTVYSFYLFSPLAYGMSGPMSNEPNSTVTGLKWLDTWEF
;
A
#
# COMPACT_ATOMS: atom_id res chain seq x y z
N MET A 1 7.11 6.22 -26.59
CA MET A 1 6.31 7.48 -26.61
C MET A 1 7.29 8.63 -26.52
N GLY A 2 7.39 9.49 -27.54
CA GLY A 2 8.37 10.60 -27.59
C GLY A 2 8.02 11.81 -26.71
N ARG A 3 7.35 11.60 -25.56
CA ARG A 3 6.94 12.66 -24.64
C ARG A 3 7.39 12.34 -23.21
N VAL A 4 7.59 13.38 -22.40
CA VAL A 4 7.88 13.24 -20.97
C VAL A 4 6.66 12.70 -20.25
N LEU A 5 6.87 11.75 -19.34
CA LEU A 5 5.84 11.17 -18.49
C LEU A 5 6.14 11.49 -17.03
N TYR A 6 5.08 11.63 -16.25
CA TYR A 6 5.14 11.91 -14.82
C TYR A 6 4.33 10.87 -14.05
N PHE A 7 4.52 10.81 -12.73
CA PHE A 7 3.91 9.81 -11.85
C PHE A 7 2.39 9.64 -12.04
N HIS A 8 1.64 10.73 -12.21
CA HIS A 8 0.18 10.67 -12.40
C HIS A 8 -0.25 9.93 -13.68
N HIS A 9 0.63 9.80 -14.68
CA HIS A 9 0.35 9.01 -15.87
C HIS A 9 0.22 7.52 -15.56
N TYR A 10 0.73 7.07 -14.41
CA TYR A 10 0.65 5.69 -13.96
C TYR A 10 -0.70 5.34 -13.31
N PHE A 11 -1.50 6.33 -12.90
CA PHE A 11 -2.73 6.09 -12.12
C PHE A 11 -3.73 5.13 -12.79
N PRO A 12 -4.01 5.22 -14.11
CA PRO A 12 -4.89 4.24 -14.75
C PRO A 12 -4.36 2.81 -14.64
N ALA A 13 -3.06 2.61 -14.87
CA ALA A 13 -2.41 1.30 -14.74
C ALA A 13 -2.43 0.80 -13.29
N LEU A 14 -2.23 1.69 -12.32
CA LEU A 14 -2.30 1.38 -10.89
C LEU A 14 -3.67 0.83 -10.49
N VAL A 15 -4.78 1.38 -11.02
CA VAL A 15 -6.14 0.86 -10.72
C VAL A 15 -6.28 -0.59 -11.18
N PHE A 16 -5.91 -0.90 -12.43
CA PHE A 16 -5.94 -2.28 -12.92
C PHE A 16 -5.01 -3.21 -12.14
N SER A 17 -3.81 -2.73 -11.81
CA SER A 17 -2.86 -3.47 -10.97
C SER A 17 -3.46 -3.76 -9.59
N SER A 18 -4.20 -2.81 -9.00
CA SER A 18 -4.81 -2.97 -7.67
C SER A 18 -5.95 -4.00 -7.70
N MET A 19 -6.78 -3.97 -8.75
CA MET A 19 -7.82 -4.98 -8.97
C MET A 19 -7.21 -6.38 -9.13
N LEU A 20 -6.14 -6.50 -9.92
CA LEU A 20 -5.43 -7.75 -10.13
C LEU A 20 -4.80 -8.27 -8.83
N THR A 21 -4.16 -7.39 -8.04
CA THR A 21 -3.66 -7.74 -6.70
C THR A 21 -4.77 -8.30 -5.82
N GLY A 22 -5.97 -7.72 -5.84
CA GLY A 22 -7.13 -8.23 -5.13
C GLY A 22 -7.51 -9.66 -5.55
N ILE A 23 -7.62 -9.90 -6.86
CA ILE A 23 -7.94 -11.23 -7.41
C ILE A 23 -6.89 -12.27 -7.01
N ILE A 24 -5.61 -11.95 -7.21
CA ILE A 24 -4.50 -12.86 -6.88
C ILE A 24 -4.46 -13.15 -5.37
N THR A 25 -4.64 -12.12 -4.53
CA THR A 25 -4.65 -12.28 -3.07
C THR A 25 -5.76 -13.23 -2.65
N VAL A 26 -6.98 -13.03 -3.14
CA VAL A 26 -8.12 -13.91 -2.82
C VAL A 26 -7.86 -15.34 -3.31
N TYR A 27 -7.37 -15.50 -4.54
CA TYR A 27 -7.06 -16.82 -5.10
C TYR A 27 -6.01 -17.57 -4.27
N LEU A 28 -4.91 -16.91 -3.90
CA LEU A 28 -3.86 -17.50 -3.09
C LEU A 28 -4.36 -17.87 -1.70
N LEU A 29 -5.12 -17.00 -1.04
CA LEU A 29 -5.66 -17.28 0.29
C LEU A 29 -6.69 -18.41 0.27
N GLN A 30 -7.52 -18.51 -0.77
CA GLN A 30 -8.42 -19.66 -0.96
C GLN A 30 -7.65 -20.95 -1.21
N SER A 31 -6.58 -20.90 -2.01
CA SER A 31 -5.70 -22.04 -2.26
C SER A 31 -5.06 -22.51 -0.96
N ILE A 32 -4.46 -21.62 -0.17
CA ILE A 32 -3.89 -21.92 1.15
C ILE A 32 -4.95 -22.51 2.08
N LYS A 33 -6.14 -21.90 2.15
CA LYS A 33 -7.26 -22.39 2.97
C LYS A 33 -7.63 -23.84 2.64
N SER A 34 -7.53 -24.26 1.38
CA SER A 34 -7.86 -25.63 0.96
C SER A 34 -6.90 -26.70 1.49
N PHE A 35 -5.68 -26.32 1.89
CA PHE A 35 -4.69 -27.22 2.48
C PHE A 35 -4.77 -27.30 4.02
N LEU A 36 -5.65 -26.52 4.65
CA LEU A 36 -5.78 -26.41 6.11
C LEU A 36 -7.07 -27.06 6.61
N SER A 37 -7.14 -27.34 7.91
CA SER A 37 -8.42 -27.73 8.53
C SER A 37 -9.45 -26.60 8.42
N PRO A 38 -10.77 -26.91 8.42
CA PRO A 38 -11.81 -25.90 8.20
C PRO A 38 -11.73 -24.71 9.16
N GLU A 39 -11.46 -24.95 10.44
CA GLU A 39 -11.40 -23.93 11.49
C GLU A 39 -10.15 -23.06 11.35
N LEU A 40 -8.99 -23.70 11.10
CA LEU A 40 -7.72 -22.99 10.92
C LEU A 40 -7.74 -22.19 9.63
N GLY A 41 -8.18 -22.79 8.52
CA GLY A 41 -8.28 -22.14 7.22
C GLY A 41 -9.21 -20.93 7.24
N ARG A 42 -10.34 -20.99 7.97
CA ARG A 42 -11.20 -19.82 8.19
C ARG A 42 -10.47 -18.70 8.94
N THR A 43 -9.80 -19.05 10.03
CA THR A 43 -9.08 -18.08 10.87
C THR A 43 -7.95 -17.41 10.09
N VAL A 44 -7.11 -18.21 9.41
CA VAL A 44 -6.00 -17.72 8.57
C VAL A 44 -6.52 -16.80 7.47
N TYR A 45 -7.58 -17.20 6.76
CA TYR A 45 -8.18 -16.37 5.71
C TYR A 45 -8.64 -15.01 6.23
N GLN A 46 -9.41 -15.01 7.33
CA GLN A 46 -9.94 -13.76 7.91
C GLN A 46 -8.84 -12.87 8.45
N SER A 47 -7.87 -13.44 9.17
CA SER A 47 -6.73 -12.68 9.70
C SER A 47 -5.87 -12.10 8.58
N ALA A 48 -5.62 -12.85 7.51
CA ALA A 48 -4.83 -12.37 6.37
C ALA A 48 -5.53 -11.23 5.63
N ILE A 49 -6.83 -11.35 5.35
CA ILE A 49 -7.60 -10.26 4.73
C ILE A 49 -7.64 -9.03 5.65
N GLY A 50 -7.88 -9.24 6.95
CA GLY A 50 -7.88 -8.16 7.95
C GLY A 50 -6.53 -7.45 8.00
N LEU A 51 -5.43 -8.19 7.94
CA LEU A 51 -4.08 -7.64 7.90
C LEU A 51 -3.87 -6.79 6.63
N VAL A 52 -4.20 -7.31 5.44
CA VAL A 52 -4.06 -6.57 4.18
C VAL A 52 -4.83 -5.24 4.21
N ILE A 53 -6.09 -5.26 4.66
CA ILE A 53 -6.91 -4.06 4.77
C ILE A 53 -6.32 -3.09 5.79
N THR A 54 -5.98 -3.58 6.98
CA THR A 54 -5.46 -2.74 8.07
C THR A 54 -4.13 -2.10 7.69
N THR A 55 -3.20 -2.85 7.09
CA THR A 55 -1.92 -2.33 6.60
C THR A 55 -2.13 -1.28 5.51
N THR A 56 -3.08 -1.48 4.60
CA THR A 56 -3.38 -0.50 3.54
C THR A 56 -3.93 0.80 4.14
N VAL A 57 -4.90 0.70 5.06
CA VAL A 57 -5.48 1.88 5.74
C VAL A 57 -4.46 2.59 6.61
N TYR A 58 -3.65 1.84 7.37
CA TYR A 58 -2.61 2.39 8.23
C TYR A 58 -1.50 3.08 7.41
N SER A 59 -1.10 2.48 6.28
CA SER A 59 -0.19 3.13 5.33
C SER A 59 -0.78 4.44 4.83
N PHE A 60 -2.05 4.46 4.41
CA PHE A 60 -2.68 5.72 3.99
C PHE A 60 -2.71 6.75 5.12
N TYR A 61 -3.06 6.35 6.34
CA TYR A 61 -3.06 7.24 7.50
C TYR A 61 -1.69 7.89 7.72
N LEU A 62 -0.63 7.09 7.69
CA LEU A 62 0.75 7.54 7.88
C LEU A 62 1.18 8.54 6.79
N PHE A 63 0.82 8.29 5.54
CA PHE A 63 1.18 9.14 4.39
C PHE A 63 0.11 10.17 4.02
N SER A 64 -0.96 10.31 4.81
CA SER A 64 -2.07 11.21 4.52
C SER A 64 -1.68 12.69 4.36
N PRO A 65 -0.63 13.23 5.03
CA PRO A 65 -0.16 14.60 4.75
C PRO A 65 0.31 14.81 3.31
N LEU A 66 0.80 13.77 2.62
CA LEU A 66 1.18 13.88 1.20
C LEU A 66 -0.01 14.13 0.29
N ALA A 67 -1.20 13.66 0.69
CA ALA A 67 -2.43 13.83 -0.07
C ALA A 67 -3.20 15.10 0.35
N TYR A 68 -3.25 15.39 1.66
CA TYR A 68 -4.03 16.49 2.21
C TYR A 68 -3.25 17.79 2.43
N GLY A 69 -1.93 17.75 2.27
CA GLY A 69 -1.04 18.89 2.48
C GLY A 69 -0.14 18.67 3.69
N MET A 70 1.16 18.92 3.48
CA MET A 70 2.16 18.87 4.53
C MET A 70 2.28 20.22 5.21
N SER A 71 2.55 20.19 6.51
CA SER A 71 2.89 21.37 7.31
C SER A 71 4.28 21.17 7.92
N GLY A 72 5.10 22.21 7.88
CA GLY A 72 6.47 22.15 8.42
C GLY A 72 7.54 21.89 7.34
N PRO A 73 8.78 21.58 7.76
CA PRO A 73 9.91 21.44 6.86
C PRO A 73 9.88 20.13 6.05
N MET A 74 10.55 20.13 4.90
CA MET A 74 10.67 18.97 3.99
C MET A 74 11.27 17.75 4.70
N SER A 75 10.98 16.53 4.24
CA SER A 75 11.44 15.28 4.89
C SER A 75 12.96 15.16 5.02
N ASN A 76 13.73 15.84 4.17
CA ASN A 76 15.20 15.86 4.23
C ASN A 76 15.75 16.71 5.39
N GLU A 77 14.95 17.56 6.00
CA GLU A 77 15.37 18.40 7.11
C GLU A 77 15.35 17.60 8.42
N PRO A 78 16.42 17.63 9.26
CA PRO A 78 16.51 16.84 10.48
C PRO A 78 15.37 17.08 11.49
N ASN A 79 14.70 18.23 11.42
CA ASN A 79 13.60 18.62 12.29
C ASN A 79 12.21 18.34 11.68
N SER A 80 12.14 17.64 10.55
CA SER A 80 10.86 17.33 9.92
C SER A 80 10.14 16.18 10.62
N THR A 81 8.85 16.39 10.86
CA THR A 81 7.95 15.38 11.43
C THR A 81 7.69 14.22 10.47
N VAL A 82 8.05 14.38 9.19
CA VAL A 82 7.88 13.36 8.14
C VAL A 82 9.19 12.71 7.69
N THR A 83 10.34 13.05 8.28
CA THR A 83 11.64 12.42 7.93
C THR A 83 11.58 10.90 8.04
N GLY A 84 10.89 10.37 9.07
CA GLY A 84 10.70 8.93 9.26
C GLY A 84 9.85 8.23 8.18
N LEU A 85 9.19 9.00 7.31
CA LEU A 85 8.39 8.46 6.20
C LEU A 85 9.20 8.29 4.92
N LYS A 86 10.42 8.81 4.85
CA LYS A 86 11.34 8.65 3.72
C LYS A 86 11.96 7.25 3.75
N TRP A 87 11.21 6.26 3.31
CA TRP A 87 11.66 4.86 3.28
C TRP A 87 12.65 4.56 2.16
N LEU A 88 12.67 5.39 1.12
CA LEU A 88 13.61 5.31 0.00
C LEU A 88 14.35 6.65 -0.14
N ASP A 89 15.66 6.60 -0.35
CA ASP A 89 16.50 7.80 -0.50
C ASP A 89 16.07 8.68 -1.67
N THR A 90 15.45 8.09 -2.69
CA THR A 90 14.94 8.77 -3.88
C THR A 90 13.61 9.48 -3.68
N TRP A 91 12.96 9.33 -2.52
CA TRP A 91 11.71 10.03 -2.22
C TRP A 91 11.99 11.46 -1.78
N GLU A 92 11.37 12.41 -2.47
CA GLU A 92 11.51 13.83 -2.23
C GLU A 92 10.12 14.42 -1.94
N PHE A 93 9.83 14.67 -0.67
CA PHE A 93 8.60 15.32 -0.19
C PHE A 93 8.84 16.06 1.13
#